data_AF-A0A6G4WYX4-F1
#
_entry.id   AF-A0A6G4WYX4-F1
#
_cell.length_a   1.000
_cell.length_b   1.000
_cell.length_c   1.000
_cell.angle_alpha   90.00
_cell.angle_beta   90.00
_cell.angle_gamma   90.00
#
_symmetry.space_group_name_H-M   'P 1'
#
loop_
_entity.id
_entity.type
_entity.pdbx_description
1 polymer ?
#
loop_
_entity_poly.entity_id
_entity_poly.type
_entity_poly.pdbx_seq_one_letter_code
_entity_poly.pdbx_strand_id
1 'polypeptide(L)'
;MLLSVQFMVIPLEVRQGIGPFVLGLAVVAALLGAVRLGIRMRARQPPPPRPDDQPTLPEGGPVREVREVREPDPMPRTDQEHRLLPHDIKDDGTTAARPDE
;
A
#
# COMPACT_ATOMS: atom_id res chain seq x y z
N MET A 1 12.95 -18.87 58.24
CA MET A 1 11.67 -19.11 57.52
C MET A 1 10.62 -18.35 58.32
N LEU A 2 9.89 -17.35 57.86
CA LEU A 2 9.67 -16.78 56.55
C LEU A 2 9.73 -15.25 56.70
N LEU A 3 10.41 -14.58 55.79
CA LEU A 3 10.27 -13.14 55.63
C LEU A 3 8.90 -12.91 54.95
N SER A 4 7.84 -12.72 55.73
CA SER A 4 6.55 -12.31 55.20
C SER A 4 6.66 -10.88 54.70
N VAL A 5 6.96 -10.74 53.41
CA VAL A 5 6.82 -9.49 52.67
C VAL A 5 5.33 -9.14 52.69
N GLN A 6 4.93 -8.27 53.61
CA GLN A 6 3.61 -7.64 53.60
C GLN A 6 3.58 -6.72 52.38
N PHE A 7 3.28 -7.28 51.20
CA PHE A 7 2.90 -6.50 50.05
C PHE A 7 1.70 -5.66 50.46
N MET A 8 1.93 -4.34 50.49
CA MET A 8 0.92 -3.30 50.42
C MET A 8 -0.31 -3.84 49.68
N VAL A 9 -1.39 -4.05 50.43
CA VAL A 9 -2.54 -4.87 50.02
C VAL A 9 -3.26 -4.14 48.89
N ILE A 10 -2.83 -4.40 47.65
CA ILE A 10 -3.58 -4.00 46.47
C ILE A 10 -4.90 -4.77 46.52
N PRO A 11 -6.05 -4.08 46.57
CA PRO A 11 -7.36 -4.73 46.68
C PRO A 11 -7.54 -5.72 45.53
N LEU A 12 -8.22 -6.85 45.79
CA LEU A 12 -8.37 -7.96 44.84
C LEU A 12 -8.91 -7.48 43.46
N GLU A 13 -9.75 -6.45 43.48
CA GLU A 13 -10.28 -5.75 42.31
C GLU A 13 -9.17 -5.18 41.41
N VAL A 14 -8.18 -4.50 42.00
CA VAL A 14 -7.06 -3.90 41.27
C VAL A 14 -6.12 -4.99 40.74
N ARG A 15 -5.97 -6.11 41.46
CA ARG A 15 -5.16 -7.26 40.99
C ARG A 15 -5.70 -7.88 39.69
N GLN A 16 -7.03 -7.94 39.53
CA GLN A 16 -7.66 -8.48 38.33
C GLN A 16 -7.50 -7.56 37.10
N GLY A 17 -7.42 -6.24 37.32
CA GLY A 17 -7.30 -5.24 36.25
C GLY A 17 -5.88 -4.98 35.73
N ILE A 18 -4.84 -5.27 36.52
CA ILE A 18 -3.45 -4.98 36.14
C ILE A 18 -3.01 -5.77 34.89
N GLY A 19 -3.37 -7.05 34.80
CA GLY A 19 -2.98 -7.90 33.66
C GLY A 19 -3.46 -7.35 32.31
N PRO A 20 -4.78 -7.14 32.12
CA PRO A 20 -5.33 -6.52 30.92
C PRO A 20 -4.79 -5.11 30.66
N PHE A 21 -4.56 -4.30 31.71
CA PHE A 21 -4.01 -2.96 31.57
C PHE A 21 -2.58 -2.96 31.02
N VAL A 22 -1.70 -3.80 31.59
CA VAL A 22 -0.32 -3.96 31.11
C VAL A 22 -0.30 -4.53 29.71
N LEU A 23 -1.18 -5.50 29.40
CA LEU A 23 -1.32 -6.03 28.05
C LEU A 23 -1.75 -4.93 27.06
N GLY A 24 -2.72 -4.11 27.42
CA GLY A 24 -3.15 -2.97 26.62
C GLY A 24 -2.03 -1.98 26.35
N LEU A 25 -1.25 -1.62 27.38
CA LEU A 25 -0.07 -0.77 27.22
C LEU A 25 0.99 -1.41 26.33
N ALA A 26 1.23 -2.70 26.46
CA ALA A 26 2.17 -3.43 25.62
C ALA A 26 1.74 -3.41 24.15
N VAL A 27 0.46 -3.61 23.87
CA VAL A 27 -0.11 -3.51 22.51
C VAL A 27 0.04 -2.10 21.95
N VAL A 28 -0.30 -1.06 22.73
CA VAL A 28 -0.14 0.34 22.32
C VAL A 28 1.33 0.66 22.02
N ALA A 29 2.25 0.25 22.89
CA ALA A 29 3.68 0.44 22.69
C ALA A 29 4.18 -0.28 21.42
N ALA A 30 3.71 -1.50 21.17
CA ALA A 30 4.05 -2.25 19.96
C ALA A 30 3.54 -1.55 18.69
N LEU A 31 2.31 -1.05 18.69
CA LEU A 31 1.72 -0.32 17.56
C LEU A 31 2.49 0.99 17.28
N LEU A 32 2.79 1.77 18.32
CA LEU A 32 3.61 2.98 18.19
C LEU A 32 5.00 2.66 17.65
N GLY A 33 5.60 1.56 18.12
CA GLY A 33 6.87 1.05 17.62
C GLY A 33 6.81 0.68 16.13
N ALA A 34 5.78 -0.04 15.70
CA ALA A 34 5.57 -0.41 14.31
C ALA A 34 5.39 0.81 13.40
N VAL A 35 4.57 1.79 13.80
CA VAL A 35 4.39 3.05 13.05
C VAL A 35 5.70 3.82 12.96
N ARG A 36 6.44 3.95 14.07
CA ARG A 36 7.74 4.63 14.08
C ARG A 36 8.76 3.92 13.18
N LEU A 37 8.76 2.59 13.17
CA LEU A 37 9.61 1.79 12.29
C LEU A 37 9.26 2.02 10.81
N GLY A 38 7.97 2.00 10.46
CA GLY A 38 7.49 2.30 9.11
C GLY A 38 7.89 3.70 8.63
N ILE A 39 7.74 4.71 9.50
CA ILE A 39 8.20 6.09 9.21
C ILE A 39 9.73 6.12 8.99
N ARG A 40 10.50 5.43 9.83
CA ARG A 40 11.96 5.36 9.68
C ARG A 40 12.38 4.66 8.39
N MET A 41 11.66 3.64 7.96
CA MET A 41 11.89 2.97 6.67
C MET A 41 11.56 3.89 5.50
N ARG A 42 10.43 4.60 5.54
CA ARG A 42 10.04 5.57 4.51
C ARG A 42 11.02 6.74 4.40
N ALA A 43 11.56 7.20 5.53
CA ALA A 43 12.55 8.28 5.55
C ALA A 43 13.91 7.89 4.92
N ARG A 44 14.16 6.59 4.68
CA ARG A 44 15.34 6.12 3.94
C ARG A 44 15.11 6.09 2.42
N GLN A 45 13.87 6.25 1.98
CA GLN A 45 13.54 6.34 0.57
C GLN A 45 13.77 7.77 0.08
N PRO A 46 14.04 7.97 -1.23
CA PRO A 46 14.06 9.30 -1.83
C PRO A 46 12.73 10.02 -1.58
N PRO A 47 12.75 11.36 -1.42
CA PRO A 47 11.52 12.12 -1.33
C PRO A 47 10.70 11.95 -2.61
N PRO A 48 9.35 12.02 -2.54
CA PRO A 48 8.54 12.09 -3.74
C PRO A 48 9.01 13.27 -4.62
N PRO A 49 8.96 13.12 -5.95
CA PRO A 49 9.38 14.18 -6.86
C PRO A 49 8.60 15.45 -6.59
N ARG A 50 9.30 16.58 -6.62
CA ARG A 50 8.69 17.90 -6.48
C ARG A 50 7.90 18.23 -7.74
N PRO A 51 6.91 19.13 -7.67
CA PRO A 51 6.23 19.64 -8.86
C PRO A 51 7.21 20.18 -9.92
N ASP A 52 8.30 20.79 -9.47
CA ASP A 52 9.36 21.32 -10.34
C ASP A 52 10.24 20.21 -10.96
N ASP A 53 10.27 19.02 -10.35
CA ASP A 53 10.95 17.84 -10.91
C ASP A 53 10.09 17.16 -11.99
N GLN A 54 8.86 17.65 -12.23
CA GLN A 54 8.04 17.10 -13.30
C GLN A 54 8.66 17.36 -14.66
N PRO A 55 8.54 16.39 -15.60
CA PRO A 55 9.02 16.56 -16.96
C PRO A 55 8.46 17.85 -17.56
N THR A 56 9.36 18.76 -17.93
CA THR A 56 8.98 19.95 -18.68
C THR A 56 8.73 19.58 -20.13
N LEU A 57 8.00 20.45 -20.83
CA LEU A 57 7.83 20.34 -22.27
C LEU A 57 9.20 20.26 -22.97
N PRO A 58 9.38 19.37 -23.97
CA PRO A 58 10.57 19.37 -24.82
C PRO A 58 10.75 20.71 -25.54
N GLU A 59 11.99 21.04 -25.94
CA GLU A 59 12.30 22.28 -26.69
C GLU A 59 11.45 22.45 -27.96
N GLY A 60 11.07 21.34 -28.60
CA GLY A 60 10.21 21.31 -29.79
C GLY A 60 8.72 21.55 -29.53
N GLY A 61 8.32 21.84 -28.29
CA GLY A 61 6.92 21.94 -27.89
C GLY A 61 6.36 20.62 -27.33
N PRO A 62 5.05 20.55 -27.05
CA PRO A 62 4.42 19.31 -26.58
C PRO A 62 4.68 18.21 -27.60
N VAL A 63 5.02 17.00 -27.14
CA VAL A 63 4.95 15.82 -27.99
C VAL A 63 3.51 15.75 -28.48
N ARG A 64 3.29 16.05 -29.76
CA ARG A 64 1.94 16.00 -30.33
C ARG A 64 1.48 14.56 -30.24
N GLU A 65 0.19 14.38 -29.96
CA GLU A 65 -0.41 13.05 -30.03
C GLU A 65 -0.19 12.53 -31.46
N VAL A 66 0.68 11.53 -31.61
CA VAL A 66 0.69 10.71 -32.81
C VAL A 66 -0.57 9.88 -32.70
N ARG A 67 -1.60 10.31 -33.45
CA ARG A 67 -2.85 9.56 -33.52
C ARG A 67 -2.62 8.36 -34.42
N GLU A 68 -1.98 7.33 -33.88
CA GLU A 68 -1.98 6.02 -34.49
C GLU A 68 -3.43 5.52 -34.47
N VAL A 69 -3.97 5.24 -35.65
CA VAL A 69 -5.25 4.54 -35.74
C VAL A 69 -4.95 3.11 -35.34
N ARG A 70 -5.05 2.84 -34.04
CA ARG A 70 -5.01 1.48 -33.51
C ARG A 70 -6.26 0.78 -34.01
N GLU A 71 -6.09 -0.31 -34.75
CA GLU A 71 -7.22 -1.21 -35.03
C GLU A 71 -7.81 -1.59 -33.65
N PRO A 72 -9.13 -1.43 -33.44
CA PRO A 72 -9.71 -1.78 -32.16
C PRO A 72 -9.49 -3.27 -31.91
N ASP A 73 -8.63 -3.59 -30.94
CA ASP A 73 -8.45 -4.98 -30.52
C ASP A 73 -9.81 -5.52 -30.06
N PRO A 74 -10.25 -6.69 -30.57
CA PRO A 74 -11.55 -7.24 -30.22
C PRO A 74 -11.56 -7.58 -28.74
N MET A 75 -12.34 -6.83 -27.95
CA MET A 75 -12.46 -7.10 -26.53
C MET A 75 -13.06 -8.49 -26.28
N PRO A 76 -12.47 -9.33 -25.42
CA PRO A 76 -13.02 -10.64 -25.11
C PRO A 76 -14.46 -10.52 -24.61
N ARG A 77 -15.40 -11.17 -25.28
CA ARG A 77 -16.79 -11.20 -24.82
C ARG A 77 -16.92 -12.21 -23.69
N THR A 78 -17.49 -11.76 -22.58
CA THR A 78 -17.79 -12.60 -21.44
C THR A 78 -19.28 -12.93 -21.37
N ASP A 79 -19.62 -14.00 -20.66
CA ASP A 79 -20.97 -14.56 -20.45
C ASP A 79 -21.83 -13.77 -19.46
N GLN A 80 -21.46 -12.52 -19.16
CA GLN A 80 -22.05 -11.60 -18.17
C GLN A 80 -21.91 -12.04 -16.70
N GLU A 81 -21.76 -13.33 -16.41
CA GLU A 81 -21.48 -13.83 -15.06
C GLU A 81 -20.02 -13.60 -14.65
N HIS A 82 -19.07 -13.66 -15.60
CA HIS A 82 -17.65 -13.45 -15.33
C HIS A 82 -17.18 -12.05 -15.76
N ARG A 83 -17.11 -11.09 -14.83
CA ARG A 83 -16.49 -9.79 -15.13
C ARG A 83 -14.98 -9.97 -15.32
N LEU A 84 -14.46 -9.56 -16.46
CA LEU A 84 -13.01 -9.54 -16.72
C LEU A 84 -12.33 -8.48 -15.85
N LEU A 85 -11.29 -8.87 -15.11
CA LEU A 85 -10.41 -7.95 -14.41
C LEU A 85 -9.27 -7.53 -15.34
N PRO A 86 -8.58 -6.40 -15.08
CA PRO A 86 -7.49 -5.93 -15.93
C PRO A 86 -6.39 -6.98 -16.20
N HIS A 87 -6.13 -7.88 -15.25
CA HIS A 87 -5.14 -8.95 -15.41
C HIS A 87 -5.64 -10.17 -16.17
N ASP A 88 -6.95 -10.27 -16.44
CA ASP A 88 -7.55 -11.35 -17.23
C ASP A 88 -7.52 -11.04 -18.74
N ILE A 89 -7.18 -9.80 -19.11
CA ILE A 89 -7.05 -9.35 -20.50
C ILE A 89 -5.63 -9.71 -20.96
N LYS A 90 -5.50 -10.76 -21.77
CA LYS A 90 -4.22 -11.29 -22.25
C LYS A 90 -3.64 -10.55 -23.47
N ASP A 91 -4.38 -9.60 -24.03
CA ASP A 91 -3.90 -8.78 -25.15
C ASP A 91 -3.26 -7.52 -24.56
N ASP A 92 -1.94 -7.57 -24.36
CA ASP A 92 -1.12 -6.50 -23.77
C ASP A 92 -0.82 -5.36 -24.76
N GLY A 93 -1.55 -5.35 -25.88
CA GLY A 93 -1.52 -4.29 -26.88
C GLY A 93 -0.24 -4.23 -27.71
N THR A 94 0.56 -5.28 -27.70
CA THR A 94 1.82 -5.38 -28.47
C THR A 94 1.68 -6.08 -29.82
N THR A 95 0.48 -6.55 -30.20
CA THR A 95 0.25 -7.20 -31.49
C THR A 95 0.43 -6.20 -32.63
N ALA A 96 1.49 -6.36 -33.42
CA ALA A 96 1.75 -5.56 -34.61
C ALA A 96 0.57 -5.64 -35.59
N ALA A 97 0.17 -4.48 -36.12
CA ALA A 97 -0.87 -4.39 -37.15
C ALA A 97 -0.53 -5.33 -38.32
N ARG A 98 -1.51 -6.14 -38.75
CA ARG A 98 -1.36 -6.96 -39.96
C ARG A 98 -1.22 -6.01 -41.16
N PRO A 99 -0.22 -6.22 -42.04
CA PRO A 99 -0.16 -5.47 -43.28
C PRO A 99 -1.39 -5.84 -44.14
N ASP A 100 -2.02 -4.81 -44.67
CA ASP A 100 -3.08 -4.84 -45.65
C ASP A 100 -2.54 -5.36 -47.00
N GLU A 101 -3.15 -6.45 -47.51
CA GLU A 101 -3.06 -6.87 -48.93
C GLU A 101 -4.27 -6.37 -49.72
#